data_AF-A0AAQ3TSZ5-F1
#
_entry.id   AF-A0AAQ3TSZ5-F1
#
_cell.length_a   1.000
_cell.length_b   1.000
_cell.length_c   1.000
_cell.angle_alpha   90.00
_cell.angle_beta   90.00
_cell.angle_gamma   90.00
#
_symmetry.space_group_name_H-M   'P 1'
#
loop_
_entity.id
_entity.type
_entity.pdbx_description
1 polymer ?
#
loop_
_entity_poly.entity_id
_entity_poly.type
_entity_poly.pdbx_seq_one_letter_code
_entity_poly.pdbx_strand_id
1 'polypeptide(L)'
;MDALRLRPSLLSARPGAAHPRDFLPPCSSIQHKGEGRVCFSSQRTQGSTLYHCKKLFDGKSSYCRIPHQSISTTVNASGQQLQSEPEEHDSASIWRAVSASLDAFYRFSRPHTVIGTALSIVSVSLLAVQNLSDISPLFLTGVMEAVVAALFMNIYIVGLNQLFDIEIDKVNKPTLPLASGEYTPATGVAIVSIFAAMSFGLGWAVGSQPLFWALFISFILGTAYSINLPYLRWKRFAVVAALCILAVRATFVFRRPAIFTRPLIFATGFMTFFSVVIALFKDIPDIEGDRIFGIRSFSVRLGQKKVFWICVGLLEMAYSVAVLMGATSSSLWSKTATIAGHSILAAILWNSARSVDLTSKAAITSFYMFIWKLFYAEYLLIPLAR
;
A
#
# COMPACT_ATOMS: atom_id res chain seq x y z
N MET A 1 64.66 3.38 -49.18
CA MET A 1 64.15 3.60 -50.53
C MET A 1 62.70 4.00 -50.38
N ASP A 2 62.45 5.26 -50.75
CA ASP A 2 61.19 5.99 -50.96
C ASP A 2 60.17 6.07 -49.80
N ALA A 3 60.01 7.21 -49.10
CA ALA A 3 59.54 8.53 -49.55
C ALA A 3 58.07 8.47 -50.04
N LEU A 4 57.14 9.39 -49.80
CA LEU A 4 57.01 10.62 -49.01
C LEU A 4 55.58 11.14 -49.28
N ARG A 5 55.13 12.09 -48.45
CA ARG A 5 54.08 13.14 -48.65
C ARG A 5 52.65 12.82 -48.17
N LEU A 6 52.08 13.56 -47.19
CA LEU A 6 51.80 15.03 -47.10
C LEU A 6 50.84 15.48 -48.22
N ARG A 7 49.77 16.27 -48.04
CA ARG A 7 49.10 16.98 -46.92
C ARG A 7 47.81 17.59 -47.58
N PRO A 8 47.20 18.74 -47.18
CA PRO A 8 45.79 18.81 -46.76
C PRO A 8 44.97 19.94 -47.46
N SER A 9 43.87 20.34 -46.79
CA SER A 9 43.29 21.68 -46.68
C SER A 9 42.38 22.25 -47.77
N LEU A 10 41.21 22.74 -47.33
CA LEU A 10 40.58 24.05 -47.61
C LEU A 10 39.56 24.27 -46.48
N LEU A 11 39.83 25.02 -45.39
CA LEU A 11 39.80 26.49 -45.19
C LEU A 11 38.52 27.20 -45.67
N SER A 12 37.74 27.71 -44.70
CA SER A 12 37.04 29.01 -44.68
C SER A 12 36.05 29.02 -43.49
N ALA A 13 36.41 29.55 -42.32
CA ALA A 13 36.21 30.95 -41.88
C ALA A 13 34.74 31.30 -41.47
N ARG A 14 34.58 31.59 -40.17
CA ARG A 14 33.47 32.30 -39.45
C ARG A 14 33.31 33.77 -39.94
N PRO A 15 32.43 34.70 -39.42
CA PRO A 15 31.56 34.71 -38.21
C PRO A 15 30.18 35.44 -38.35
N GLY A 16 29.42 35.58 -37.23
CA GLY A 16 28.44 36.66 -36.99
C GLY A 16 27.00 36.18 -36.74
N ALA A 17 26.55 36.01 -35.48
CA ALA A 17 25.98 37.03 -34.58
C ALA A 17 24.56 37.50 -34.95
N ALA A 18 23.56 37.10 -34.15
CA ALA A 18 22.46 37.94 -33.63
C ALA A 18 21.39 37.12 -32.88
N HIS A 19 21.29 37.34 -31.57
CA HIS A 19 20.05 37.19 -30.77
C HIS A 19 19.06 38.29 -31.18
N PRO A 20 17.72 38.14 -30.97
CA PRO A 20 17.15 38.75 -29.76
C PRO A 20 15.84 38.15 -29.17
N ARG A 21 15.67 38.42 -27.87
CA ARG A 21 14.43 38.75 -27.11
C ARG A 21 13.46 37.66 -26.65
N ASP A 22 13.59 37.34 -25.36
CA ASP A 22 12.63 37.60 -24.27
C ASP A 22 11.16 37.84 -24.63
N PHE A 23 10.29 36.96 -24.15
CA PHE A 23 8.87 37.22 -23.91
C PHE A 23 8.45 36.65 -22.56
N LEU A 24 8.41 37.53 -21.55
CA LEU A 24 7.62 37.40 -20.32
C LEU A 24 6.31 38.17 -20.54
N PRO A 25 5.14 37.66 -20.12
CA PRO A 25 3.92 38.47 -20.03
C PRO A 25 3.85 39.20 -18.68
N PRO A 26 3.17 40.36 -18.61
CA PRO A 26 3.34 41.34 -17.54
C PRO A 26 2.47 41.08 -16.31
N CYS A 27 3.01 41.44 -15.15
CA CYS A 27 2.23 41.76 -13.95
C CYS A 27 1.29 42.94 -14.24
N SER A 28 -0.01 42.72 -14.04
CA SER A 28 -0.99 43.80 -13.87
C SER A 28 -1.32 43.96 -12.38
N SER A 29 -0.87 45.09 -11.84
CA SER A 29 -1.32 45.66 -10.59
C SER A 29 -2.74 46.22 -10.77
N ILE A 30 -3.71 45.70 -10.01
CA ILE A 30 -4.96 46.40 -9.73
C ILE A 30 -5.08 46.54 -8.21
N GLN A 31 -4.90 47.77 -7.78
CA GLN A 31 -5.21 48.28 -6.46
C GLN A 31 -6.66 48.78 -6.53
N HIS A 32 -7.57 48.20 -5.76
CA HIS A 32 -8.83 48.88 -5.42
C HIS A 32 -9.19 48.61 -3.95
N LYS A 33 -9.27 49.72 -3.22
CA LYS A 33 -9.86 49.90 -1.89
C LYS A 33 -11.30 49.39 -1.85
N GLY A 34 -11.76 48.97 -0.68
CA GLY A 34 -13.20 48.96 -0.37
C GLY A 34 -13.60 48.00 0.73
N GLU A 35 -13.77 48.55 1.93
CA GLU A 35 -14.41 47.94 3.09
C GLU A 35 -15.81 47.36 2.76
N GLY A 36 -16.21 46.31 3.48
CA GLY A 36 -17.55 45.75 3.31
C GLY A 36 -17.85 44.62 4.30
N ARG A 37 -17.92 44.98 5.59
CA ARG A 37 -18.45 44.12 6.66
C ARG A 37 -19.93 43.86 6.36
N VAL A 38 -20.33 42.60 6.11
CA VAL A 38 -21.75 42.23 6.10
C VAL A 38 -21.96 41.01 6.99
N CYS A 39 -22.47 41.28 8.19
CA CYS A 39 -23.22 40.34 8.99
C CYS A 39 -24.52 39.98 8.25
N PHE A 40 -24.82 38.69 8.14
CA PHE A 40 -26.21 38.24 8.01
C PHE A 40 -26.48 37.18 9.07
N SER A 41 -27.29 37.57 10.06
CA SER A 41 -28.09 36.68 10.87
C SER A 41 -29.36 36.32 10.10
N SER A 42 -29.85 35.08 10.23
CA SER A 42 -31.19 34.76 10.71
C SER A 42 -31.64 33.34 10.29
N GLN A 43 -31.99 32.58 11.34
CA GLN A 43 -33.13 31.66 11.47
C GLN A 43 -33.47 30.64 10.36
N ARG A 44 -33.16 29.37 10.68
CA ARG A 44 -34.11 28.29 11.03
C ARG A 44 -35.45 28.25 10.27
N THR A 45 -35.62 27.19 9.47
CA THR A 45 -36.91 26.53 9.20
C THR A 45 -36.76 25.01 9.33
N GLN A 46 -37.76 24.39 9.98
CA GLN A 46 -37.93 22.97 10.28
C GLN A 46 -38.67 22.23 9.15
N GLY A 47 -38.45 20.91 9.09
CA GLY A 47 -39.29 19.89 8.42
C GLY A 47 -38.46 18.67 8.00
N SER A 48 -38.21 17.68 8.89
CA SER A 48 -38.86 16.34 8.95
C SER A 48 -38.77 15.54 7.64
N THR A 49 -38.24 14.31 7.53
CA THR A 49 -38.44 13.11 8.35
C THR A 49 -37.47 11.99 7.89
N LEU A 50 -37.32 10.94 8.70
CA LEU A 50 -36.69 9.62 8.45
C LEU A 50 -35.16 9.53 8.45
N TYR A 51 -34.59 8.98 9.52
CA TYR A 51 -33.98 7.63 9.57
C TYR A 51 -33.28 7.47 10.93
N HIS A 52 -34.04 6.96 11.90
CA HIS A 52 -33.53 6.61 13.23
C HIS A 52 -33.12 5.13 13.21
N CYS A 53 -31.89 4.80 12.79
CA CYS A 53 -31.17 3.61 13.26
C CYS A 53 -29.71 3.57 12.77
N LYS A 54 -28.82 4.35 13.40
CA LYS A 54 -27.39 4.01 13.48
C LYS A 54 -26.69 4.86 14.54
N LYS A 55 -26.71 4.38 15.78
CA LYS A 55 -25.87 4.93 16.85
C LYS A 55 -25.27 3.77 17.62
N LEU A 56 -24.22 3.19 17.05
CA LEU A 56 -23.25 2.35 17.73
C LEU A 56 -21.95 2.53 16.93
N PHE A 57 -20.94 3.08 17.61
CA PHE A 57 -19.61 3.48 17.14
C PHE A 57 -19.53 4.81 16.37
N ASP A 58 -19.42 5.91 17.11
CA ASP A 58 -18.68 7.10 16.68
C ASP A 58 -18.01 7.75 17.90
N GLY A 59 -16.74 7.39 18.13
CA GLY A 59 -15.87 8.08 19.06
C GLY A 59 -15.34 9.35 18.39
N LYS A 60 -15.83 10.51 18.82
CA LYS A 60 -15.30 11.81 18.39
C LYS A 60 -13.93 12.03 19.03
N SER A 61 -12.88 12.10 18.20
CA SER A 61 -11.58 12.67 18.59
C SER A 61 -11.65 14.18 18.45
N SER A 62 -11.59 14.90 19.56
CA SER A 62 -11.49 16.35 19.61
C SER A 62 -10.02 16.76 19.52
N TYR A 63 -9.65 17.46 18.45
CA TYR A 63 -8.32 18.07 18.30
C TYR A 63 -8.18 19.27 19.25
N CYS A 64 -7.23 19.20 20.19
CA CYS A 64 -6.82 20.33 21.01
C CYS A 64 -5.64 21.04 20.35
N ARG A 65 -5.79 22.34 20.10
CA ARG A 65 -4.80 23.24 19.50
C ARG A 65 -3.96 23.85 20.63
N ILE A 66 -2.66 23.57 20.68
CA ILE A 66 -1.75 24.12 21.70
C ILE A 66 -1.49 25.61 21.40
N PRO A 67 -1.71 26.54 22.34
CA PRO A 67 -1.30 27.93 22.16
C PRO A 67 0.14 28.17 22.65
N HIS A 68 0.89 28.97 21.88
CA HIS A 68 2.18 29.53 22.26
C HIS A 68 2.05 30.42 23.50
N GLN A 69 2.83 30.15 24.55
CA GLN A 69 2.95 31.01 25.72
C GLN A 69 4.18 31.92 25.59
N SER A 70 3.95 33.23 25.65
CA SER A 70 4.98 34.26 25.78
C SER A 70 5.52 34.31 27.21
N ILE A 71 6.84 34.30 27.35
CA ILE A 71 7.54 34.41 28.63
C ILE A 71 7.40 35.86 29.14
N SER A 72 6.74 36.06 30.28
CA SER A 72 6.87 37.26 31.12
C SER A 72 7.30 36.84 32.52
N THR A 73 8.54 37.16 32.86
CA THR A 73 9.13 37.02 34.19
C THR A 73 8.52 38.03 35.16
N THR A 74 7.82 37.53 36.18
CA THR A 74 7.63 38.23 37.45
C THR A 74 7.75 37.21 38.57
N VAL A 75 8.80 37.40 39.37
CA VAL A 75 9.09 36.65 40.60
C VAL A 75 8.13 37.13 41.67
N ASN A 76 7.39 36.21 42.30
CA ASN A 76 6.86 36.42 43.64
C ASN A 76 6.85 35.09 44.39
N ALA A 77 7.62 35.07 45.48
CA ALA A 77 7.76 33.97 46.40
C ALA A 77 6.59 33.95 47.40
N SER A 78 5.95 32.79 47.55
CA SER A 78 5.13 32.43 48.70
C SER A 78 4.89 30.92 48.67
N GLY A 79 5.10 30.27 49.81
CA GLY A 79 5.34 28.83 49.93
C GLY A 79 4.24 27.93 49.38
N GLN A 80 4.66 26.78 48.86
CA GLN A 80 3.81 25.62 48.68
C GLN A 80 4.51 24.38 49.21
N GLN A 81 3.79 23.69 50.10
CA GLN A 81 4.08 22.41 50.70
C GLN A 81 4.61 21.39 49.68
N LEU A 82 5.62 20.65 50.12
CA LEU A 82 6.02 19.38 49.54
C LEU A 82 4.85 18.38 49.73
N GLN A 83 3.91 18.36 48.79
CA GLN A 83 2.97 17.27 48.62
C GLN A 83 3.55 16.31 47.58
N SER A 84 4.07 15.19 48.08
CA SER A 84 4.28 13.99 47.29
C SER A 84 2.91 13.49 46.82
N GLU A 85 2.55 13.75 45.57
CA GLU A 85 1.43 13.03 44.94
C GLU A 85 1.80 11.56 44.73
N PRO A 86 0.89 10.62 45.04
CA PRO A 86 1.12 9.19 44.85
C PRO A 86 1.07 8.82 43.36
N GLU A 87 1.77 7.73 43.02
CA GLU A 87 2.15 7.20 41.70
C GLU A 87 1.05 6.93 40.64
N GLU A 88 -0.17 7.48 40.76
CA GLU A 88 -1.27 7.25 39.82
C GLU A 88 -1.09 7.96 38.47
N HIS A 89 -0.32 9.04 38.42
CA HIS A 89 -0.07 9.79 37.18
C HIS A 89 0.89 9.06 36.22
N ASP A 90 1.73 8.16 36.74
CA ASP A 90 2.83 7.55 35.96
C ASP A 90 2.32 6.40 35.07
N SER A 91 1.48 5.51 35.62
CA SER A 91 0.90 4.39 34.87
C SER A 91 0.02 4.83 33.69
N ALA A 92 -0.84 5.83 33.89
CA ALA A 92 -1.70 6.36 32.84
C ALA A 92 -0.91 7.07 31.72
N SER A 93 0.29 7.58 32.03
CA SER A 93 1.19 8.20 31.05
C SER A 93 1.93 7.15 30.20
N ILE A 94 2.40 6.07 30.83
CA ILE A 94 3.06 4.94 30.17
C ILE A 94 2.10 4.26 29.19
N TRP A 95 0.87 3.95 29.62
CA TRP A 95 -0.13 3.31 28.75
C TRP A 95 -0.48 4.16 27.53
N ARG A 96 -0.53 5.49 27.67
CA ARG A 96 -0.74 6.40 26.53
C ARG A 96 0.43 6.37 25.56
N ALA A 97 1.67 6.38 26.06
CA ALA A 97 2.87 6.30 25.22
C ALA A 97 2.96 4.95 24.47
N VAL A 98 2.66 3.84 25.14
CA VAL A 98 2.60 2.51 24.53
C VAL A 98 1.51 2.45 23.46
N SER A 99 0.30 2.93 23.76
CA SER A 99 -0.82 2.96 22.81
C SER A 99 -0.49 3.78 21.57
N ALA A 100 0.10 4.97 21.73
CA ALA A 100 0.54 5.80 20.61
C ALA A 100 1.61 5.09 19.76
N SER A 101 2.59 4.44 20.40
CA SER A 101 3.63 3.68 19.71
C SER A 101 3.07 2.49 18.92
N LEU A 102 2.08 1.79 19.49
CA LEU A 102 1.39 0.69 18.83
C LEU A 102 0.55 1.17 17.65
N ASP A 103 -0.17 2.29 17.77
CA ASP A 103 -0.92 2.89 16.67
C ASP A 103 0.01 3.36 15.54
N ALA A 104 1.12 4.01 15.88
CA ALA A 104 2.14 4.40 14.91
C ALA A 104 2.68 3.19 14.17
N PHE A 105 3.07 2.13 14.89
CA PHE A 105 3.54 0.90 14.27
C PHE A 105 2.46 0.21 13.42
N TYR A 106 1.21 0.21 13.88
CA TYR A 106 0.07 -0.30 13.12
C TYR A 106 -0.08 0.43 11.78
N ARG A 107 -0.07 1.78 11.78
CA ARG A 107 -0.10 2.57 10.55
C ARG A 107 1.12 2.33 9.66
N PHE A 108 2.31 2.25 10.25
CA PHE A 108 3.57 1.96 9.55
C PHE A 108 3.52 0.61 8.83
N SER A 109 2.97 -0.41 9.47
CA SER A 109 2.92 -1.79 8.96
C SER A 109 1.99 -1.99 7.77
N ARG A 110 1.12 -1.01 7.46
CA ARG A 110 0.08 -1.11 6.42
C ARG A 110 -0.75 -2.40 6.56
N PRO A 111 -1.70 -2.44 7.51
CA PRO A 111 -2.38 -3.66 7.95
C PRO A 111 -3.02 -4.47 6.83
N HIS A 112 -3.50 -3.80 5.79
CA HIS A 112 -4.08 -4.47 4.63
C HIS A 112 -3.09 -5.40 3.92
N THR A 113 -1.83 -4.99 3.79
CA THR A 113 -0.79 -5.83 3.17
C THR A 113 -0.37 -6.99 4.08
N VAL A 114 -0.35 -6.79 5.40
CA VAL A 114 -0.07 -7.80 6.42
C VAL A 114 -1.14 -8.90 6.40
N ILE A 115 -2.41 -8.50 6.47
CA ILE A 115 -3.55 -9.42 6.40
C ILE A 115 -3.54 -10.20 5.08
N GLY A 116 -3.35 -9.50 3.96
CA GLY A 116 -3.26 -10.12 2.64
C GLY A 116 -2.14 -11.15 2.56
N THR A 117 -0.97 -10.87 3.14
CA THR A 117 0.18 -11.79 3.16
C THR A 117 -0.12 -13.05 3.98
N ALA A 118 -0.68 -12.89 5.19
CA ALA A 118 -1.03 -14.02 6.05
C ALA A 118 -2.07 -14.93 5.39
N LEU A 119 -3.18 -14.35 4.91
CA LEU A 119 -4.24 -15.10 4.21
C LEU A 119 -3.70 -15.80 2.96
N SER A 120 -2.82 -15.13 2.21
CA SER A 120 -2.19 -15.70 1.02
C SER A 120 -1.39 -16.95 1.32
N ILE A 121 -0.57 -16.93 2.36
CA ILE A 121 0.27 -18.08 2.74
C ILE A 121 -0.62 -19.22 3.24
N VAL A 122 -1.59 -18.94 4.11
CA VAL A 122 -2.51 -19.95 4.63
C VAL A 122 -3.32 -20.58 3.49
N SER A 123 -3.91 -19.77 2.61
CA SER A 123 -4.72 -20.24 1.48
C SER A 123 -3.95 -21.14 0.52
N VAL A 124 -2.76 -20.71 0.09
CA VAL A 124 -1.91 -21.51 -0.82
C VAL A 124 -1.41 -22.79 -0.15
N SER A 125 -1.08 -22.72 1.15
CA SER A 125 -0.66 -23.90 1.93
C SER A 125 -1.79 -24.92 2.03
N LEU A 126 -3.01 -24.46 2.30
CA LEU A 126 -4.20 -25.30 2.30
C LEU A 126 -4.42 -25.92 0.93
N LEU A 127 -4.35 -25.16 -0.17
CA LEU A 127 -4.55 -25.68 -1.54
C LEU A 127 -3.64 -26.86 -1.88
N ALA A 128 -2.44 -26.92 -1.30
CA ALA A 128 -1.50 -28.02 -1.52
C ALA A 128 -1.73 -29.25 -0.61
N VAL A 129 -2.64 -29.20 0.37
CA VAL A 129 -3.12 -30.36 1.15
C VAL A 129 -3.87 -31.31 0.22
N GLN A 130 -3.49 -32.59 0.14
CA GLN A 130 -4.19 -33.59 -0.67
C GLN A 130 -5.13 -34.44 0.18
N ASN A 131 -4.71 -34.80 1.39
CA ASN A 131 -5.47 -35.59 2.34
C ASN A 131 -5.54 -34.90 3.70
N LEU A 132 -6.56 -35.20 4.50
CA LEU A 132 -6.67 -34.65 5.86
C LEU A 132 -5.49 -35.05 6.76
N SER A 133 -4.87 -36.21 6.50
CA SER A 133 -3.66 -36.65 7.18
C SER A 133 -2.43 -35.76 6.91
N ASP A 134 -2.44 -34.96 5.84
CA ASP A 134 -1.37 -34.01 5.57
C ASP A 134 -1.43 -32.81 6.55
N ILE A 135 -2.59 -32.54 7.18
CA ILE A 135 -2.75 -31.51 8.22
C ILE A 135 -2.20 -32.07 9.54
N SER A 136 -0.88 -31.99 9.67
CA SER A 136 -0.13 -32.44 10.84
C SER A 136 0.39 -31.26 11.66
N PRO A 137 0.83 -31.47 12.91
CA PRO A 137 1.53 -30.43 13.68
C PRO A 137 2.73 -29.85 12.92
N LEU A 138 3.48 -30.68 12.18
CA LEU A 138 4.60 -30.25 11.36
C LEU A 138 4.18 -29.31 10.22
N PHE A 139 3.06 -29.61 9.56
CA PHE A 139 2.48 -28.72 8.55
C PHE A 139 2.12 -27.36 9.16
N LEU A 140 1.43 -27.36 10.31
CA LEU A 140 1.04 -26.13 10.99
C LEU A 140 2.25 -25.29 11.43
N THR A 141 3.30 -25.94 11.94
CA THR A 141 4.58 -25.29 12.27
C THR A 141 5.19 -24.65 11.03
N GLY A 142 5.30 -25.40 9.91
CA GLY A 142 5.85 -24.86 8.66
C GLY A 142 5.04 -23.67 8.10
N VAL A 143 3.71 -23.73 8.17
CA VAL A 143 2.84 -22.60 7.79
C VAL A 143 3.09 -21.39 8.70
N MET A 144 3.20 -21.60 10.01
CA MET A 144 3.46 -20.52 10.97
C MET A 144 4.82 -19.87 10.72
N GLU A 145 5.88 -20.67 10.51
CA GLU A 145 7.22 -20.20 10.17
C GLU A 145 7.21 -19.35 8.89
N ALA A 146 6.54 -19.80 7.83
CA ALA A 146 6.40 -19.04 6.60
C ALA A 146 5.63 -17.72 6.82
N VAL A 147 4.52 -17.75 7.56
CA VAL A 147 3.72 -16.56 7.85
C VAL A 147 4.58 -15.55 8.61
N VAL A 148 5.19 -15.92 9.72
CA VAL A 148 5.98 -15.00 10.54
C VAL A 148 7.15 -14.42 9.76
N ALA A 149 7.92 -15.25 9.03
CA ALA A 149 9.05 -14.78 8.23
C ALA A 149 8.62 -13.80 7.13
N ALA A 150 7.49 -14.09 6.46
CA ALA A 150 6.95 -13.23 5.41
C ALA A 150 6.33 -11.94 5.96
N LEU A 151 5.74 -11.95 7.15
CA LEU A 151 5.24 -10.74 7.79
C LEU A 151 6.38 -9.80 8.17
N PHE A 152 7.51 -10.33 8.66
CA PHE A 152 8.71 -9.52 8.87
C PHE A 152 9.23 -8.91 7.57
N MET A 153 9.30 -9.70 6.49
CA MET A 153 9.68 -9.20 5.18
C MET A 153 8.69 -8.15 4.65
N ASN A 154 7.39 -8.32 4.88
CA ASN A 154 6.38 -7.35 4.47
C ASN A 154 6.61 -5.99 5.15
N ILE A 155 6.86 -5.98 6.47
CA ILE A 155 7.15 -4.76 7.23
C ILE A 155 8.41 -4.07 6.69
N TYR A 156 9.46 -4.84 6.36
CA TYR A 156 10.63 -4.31 5.65
C TYR A 156 10.23 -3.61 4.34
N ILE A 157 9.48 -4.28 3.46
CA ILE A 157 9.12 -3.75 2.14
C ILE A 157 8.28 -2.47 2.24
N VAL A 158 7.21 -2.49 3.05
CA VAL A 158 6.32 -1.32 3.18
C VAL A 158 6.99 -0.17 3.91
N GLY A 159 7.87 -0.46 4.88
CA GLY A 159 8.66 0.54 5.59
C GLY A 159 9.73 1.16 4.71
N LEU A 160 10.43 0.35 3.90
CA LEU A 160 11.43 0.83 2.95
C LEU A 160 10.79 1.75 1.93
N ASN A 161 9.60 1.38 1.41
CA ASN A 161 8.86 2.26 0.51
C ASN A 161 8.57 3.61 1.14
N GLN A 162 8.13 3.64 2.41
CA GLN A 162 7.84 4.88 3.10
C GLN A 162 9.09 5.74 3.30
N LEU A 163 10.26 5.15 3.56
CA LEU A 163 11.52 5.90 3.70
C LEU A 163 11.93 6.64 2.42
N PHE A 164 11.70 6.04 1.24
CA PHE A 164 12.05 6.66 -0.04
C PHE A 164 10.96 7.59 -0.58
N ASP A 165 9.71 7.41 -0.14
CA ASP A 165 8.56 8.20 -0.59
C ASP A 165 8.09 9.21 0.48
N ILE A 166 8.88 9.57 1.50
CA ILE A 166 8.46 10.49 2.59
C ILE A 166 7.78 11.75 2.04
N GLU A 167 8.43 12.46 1.12
CA GLU A 167 7.89 13.72 0.57
C GLU A 167 6.64 13.50 -0.31
N ILE A 168 6.55 12.35 -0.99
CA ILE A 168 5.37 11.98 -1.79
C ILE A 168 4.20 11.61 -0.88
N ASP A 169 4.46 10.81 0.16
CA ASP A 169 3.46 10.36 1.12
C ASP A 169 3.00 11.50 2.05
N LYS A 170 3.74 12.61 2.21
CA LYS A 170 3.19 13.84 2.83
C LYS A 170 1.96 14.38 2.09
N VAL A 171 1.92 14.24 0.76
CA VAL A 171 0.76 14.63 -0.05
C VAL A 171 -0.26 13.49 -0.13
N ASN A 172 0.22 12.28 -0.38
CA ASN A 172 -0.63 11.16 -0.69
C ASN A 172 -1.26 10.52 0.55
N LYS A 173 -0.49 10.35 1.62
CA LYS A 173 -0.80 9.56 2.82
C LYS A 173 -0.27 10.27 4.10
N PRO A 174 -0.75 11.50 4.39
CA PRO A 174 -0.18 12.36 5.43
C PRO A 174 -0.25 11.78 6.85
N THR A 175 -1.09 10.78 7.08
CA THR A 175 -1.26 10.11 8.38
C THR A 175 -0.23 9.01 8.63
N LEU A 176 0.63 8.67 7.67
CA LEU A 176 1.68 7.68 7.89
C LEU A 176 2.78 8.22 8.81
N PRO A 177 3.33 7.42 9.75
CA PRO A 177 4.24 7.93 10.78
C PRO A 177 5.48 8.66 10.25
N LEU A 178 6.08 8.20 9.14
CA LEU A 178 7.23 8.88 8.53
C LEU A 178 6.82 10.17 7.79
N ALA A 179 5.64 10.20 7.19
CA ALA A 179 5.13 11.38 6.48
C ALA A 179 4.64 12.47 7.45
N SER A 180 4.01 12.07 8.55
CA SER A 180 3.54 12.98 9.61
C SER A 180 4.67 13.53 10.49
N GLY A 181 5.86 12.90 10.46
CA GLY A 181 6.99 13.25 11.30
C GLY A 181 6.95 12.62 12.70
N GLU A 182 5.98 11.74 12.97
CA GLU A 182 5.88 10.97 14.22
C GLU A 182 7.05 9.99 14.36
N TYR A 183 7.52 9.42 13.25
CA TYR A 183 8.79 8.69 13.17
C TYR A 183 9.85 9.52 12.48
N THR A 184 11.05 9.53 13.05
CA THR A 184 12.22 10.06 12.35
C THR A 184 12.66 9.10 11.24
N PRO A 185 13.35 9.57 10.18
CA PRO A 185 13.95 8.69 9.18
C PRO A 185 14.88 7.63 9.78
N ALA A 186 15.63 7.99 10.84
CA ALA A 186 16.50 7.07 11.56
C ALA A 186 15.69 5.93 12.23
N THR A 187 14.56 6.25 12.85
CA THR A 187 13.63 5.26 13.41
C THR A 187 13.10 4.33 12.31
N GLY A 188 12.70 4.88 11.16
CA GLY A 188 12.27 4.08 10.03
C GLY A 188 13.35 3.13 9.52
N VAL A 189 14.59 3.61 9.37
CA VAL A 189 15.75 2.80 8.96
C VAL A 189 16.04 1.67 9.97
N ALA A 190 15.98 1.98 11.27
CA ALA A 190 16.16 0.99 12.32
C ALA A 190 15.09 -0.11 12.24
N ILE A 191 13.81 0.26 12.13
CA ILE A 191 12.69 -0.69 12.01
C ILE A 191 12.91 -1.59 10.78
N VAL A 192 13.09 -1.03 9.58
CA VAL A 192 13.22 -1.86 8.37
C VAL A 192 14.44 -2.78 8.45
N SER A 193 15.56 -2.32 9.00
CA SER A 193 16.77 -3.13 9.14
C SER A 193 16.57 -4.29 10.12
N ILE A 194 15.93 -4.04 11.27
CA ILE A 194 15.60 -5.07 12.26
C ILE A 194 14.66 -6.10 11.65
N PHE A 195 13.58 -5.67 10.99
CA PHE A 195 12.61 -6.60 10.40
C PHE A 195 13.20 -7.42 9.23
N ALA A 196 14.10 -6.84 8.43
CA ALA A 196 14.85 -7.60 7.42
C ALA A 196 15.75 -8.66 8.07
N ALA A 197 16.49 -8.29 9.13
CA ALA A 197 17.36 -9.20 9.87
C ALA A 197 16.55 -10.32 10.55
N MET A 198 15.42 -10.01 11.17
CA MET A 198 14.53 -11.00 11.77
C MET A 198 13.95 -11.97 10.73
N SER A 199 13.57 -11.45 9.55
CA SER A 199 13.06 -12.29 8.46
C SER A 199 14.10 -13.28 7.95
N PHE A 200 15.31 -12.80 7.63
CA PHE A 200 16.40 -13.67 7.19
C PHE A 200 16.92 -14.58 8.30
N GLY A 201 17.01 -14.09 9.53
CA GLY A 201 17.41 -14.86 10.70
C GLY A 201 16.46 -16.04 10.95
N LEU A 202 15.15 -15.81 10.84
CA LEU A 202 14.16 -16.89 10.92
C LEU A 202 14.28 -17.85 9.72
N GLY A 203 14.39 -17.32 8.50
CA GLY A 203 14.58 -18.15 7.30
C GLY A 203 15.82 -19.05 7.38
N TRP A 204 16.91 -18.53 7.95
CA TRP A 204 18.14 -19.28 8.21
C TRP A 204 17.96 -20.33 9.31
N ALA A 205 17.34 -19.96 10.45
CA ALA A 205 17.10 -20.86 11.57
C ALA A 205 16.19 -22.05 11.20
N VAL A 206 15.20 -21.82 10.34
CA VAL A 206 14.31 -22.86 9.79
C VAL A 206 15.09 -23.82 8.87
N GLY A 207 16.22 -23.39 8.30
CA GLY A 207 17.10 -24.21 7.45
C GLY A 207 16.49 -24.58 6.09
N SER A 208 15.41 -23.91 5.69
CA SER A 208 14.69 -24.21 4.46
C SER A 208 15.19 -23.37 3.29
N GLN A 209 15.80 -24.04 2.31
CA GLN A 209 16.28 -23.40 1.08
C GLN A 209 15.14 -22.69 0.32
N PRO A 210 13.97 -23.30 0.04
CA PRO A 210 12.89 -22.59 -0.64
C PRO A 210 12.45 -21.33 0.09
N LEU A 211 12.20 -21.43 1.41
CA LEU A 211 11.75 -20.28 2.21
C LEU A 211 12.78 -19.15 2.15
N PHE A 212 14.06 -19.46 2.36
CA PHE A 212 15.13 -18.48 2.30
C PHE A 212 15.19 -17.78 0.94
N TRP A 213 15.09 -18.53 -0.16
CA TRP A 213 15.04 -17.95 -1.51
C TRP A 213 13.81 -17.07 -1.74
N ALA A 214 12.64 -17.38 -1.19
CA ALA A 214 11.49 -16.46 -1.28
C ALA A 214 11.77 -15.15 -0.57
N LEU A 215 12.31 -15.23 0.64
CA LEU A 215 12.62 -14.04 1.44
C LEU A 215 13.68 -13.21 0.72
N PHE A 216 14.72 -13.85 0.17
CA PHE A 216 15.76 -13.19 -0.60
C PHE A 216 15.23 -12.50 -1.85
N ILE A 217 14.42 -13.19 -2.65
CA ILE A 217 13.87 -12.57 -3.85
C ILE A 217 12.86 -11.46 -3.48
N SER A 218 12.04 -11.67 -2.45
CA SER A 218 11.12 -10.64 -1.95
C SER A 218 11.84 -9.40 -1.45
N PHE A 219 12.98 -9.59 -0.77
CA PHE A 219 13.88 -8.52 -0.35
C PHE A 219 14.37 -7.75 -1.58
N ILE A 220 15.00 -8.42 -2.55
CA ILE A 220 15.51 -7.79 -3.77
C ILE A 220 14.42 -7.04 -4.53
N LEU A 221 13.23 -7.63 -4.69
CA LEU A 221 12.11 -6.99 -5.38
C LEU A 221 11.57 -5.78 -4.60
N GLY A 222 11.44 -5.89 -3.28
CA GLY A 222 11.03 -4.79 -2.43
C GLY A 222 12.03 -3.63 -2.46
N THR A 223 13.32 -3.95 -2.38
CA THR A 223 14.41 -2.97 -2.53
C THR A 223 14.38 -2.31 -3.90
N ALA A 224 14.32 -3.09 -4.98
CA ALA A 224 14.24 -2.61 -6.36
C ALA A 224 12.90 -1.93 -6.70
N TYR A 225 11.89 -2.04 -5.85
CA TYR A 225 10.65 -1.28 -5.98
C TYR A 225 10.80 0.13 -5.40
N SER A 226 11.52 0.27 -4.28
CA SER A 226 11.57 1.51 -3.50
C SER A 226 12.79 2.41 -3.77
N ILE A 227 13.97 1.85 -4.07
CA ILE A 227 15.20 2.64 -4.15
C ILE A 227 15.26 3.47 -5.45
N ASN A 228 15.56 4.77 -5.32
CA ASN A 228 15.78 5.69 -6.45
C ASN A 228 17.19 5.53 -7.07
N LEU A 229 17.52 4.34 -7.57
CA LEU A 229 18.72 4.10 -8.38
C LEU A 229 18.35 4.09 -9.88
N PRO A 230 19.27 4.48 -10.79
CA PRO A 230 19.07 4.30 -12.22
C PRO A 230 18.66 2.85 -12.50
N TYR A 231 17.59 2.67 -13.27
CA TYR A 231 17.02 1.36 -13.58
C TYR A 231 16.35 0.59 -12.43
N LEU A 232 16.29 1.08 -11.18
CA LEU A 232 15.75 0.34 -10.02
C LEU A 232 14.57 1.02 -9.31
N ARG A 233 13.80 1.84 -10.02
CA ARG A 233 12.46 2.25 -9.58
C ARG A 233 11.41 1.41 -10.30
N TRP A 234 11.42 0.10 -10.06
CA TRP A 234 10.54 -0.87 -10.72
C TRP A 234 9.10 -0.76 -10.22
N LYS A 235 8.47 0.41 -10.36
CA LYS A 235 6.99 0.59 -10.35
C LYS A 235 6.27 -0.24 -11.44
N ARG A 236 6.93 -1.23 -12.06
CA ARG A 236 6.56 -1.86 -13.33
C ARG A 236 6.40 -3.39 -13.28
N PHE A 237 6.71 -4.06 -12.16
CA PHE A 237 6.78 -5.53 -12.12
C PHE A 237 6.06 -6.16 -10.92
N ALA A 238 4.76 -5.87 -10.76
CA ALA A 238 3.86 -6.60 -9.83
C ALA A 238 3.79 -8.11 -10.12
N VAL A 239 4.12 -8.52 -11.36
CA VAL A 239 4.14 -9.91 -11.83
C VAL A 239 5.26 -10.73 -11.19
N VAL A 240 6.43 -10.15 -10.93
CA VAL A 240 7.59 -10.91 -10.43
C VAL A 240 7.40 -11.29 -8.96
N ALA A 241 6.78 -10.43 -8.15
CA ALA A 241 6.42 -10.75 -6.76
C ALA A 241 5.44 -11.94 -6.66
N ALA A 242 4.48 -12.05 -7.59
CA ALA A 242 3.53 -13.14 -7.62
C ALA A 242 4.14 -14.47 -8.10
N LEU A 243 5.12 -14.43 -8.99
CA LEU A 243 5.91 -15.60 -9.42
C LEU A 243 6.83 -16.12 -8.31
N CYS A 244 7.40 -15.25 -7.48
CA CYS A 244 8.21 -15.65 -6.32
C CYS A 244 7.37 -16.33 -5.23
N ILE A 245 6.11 -15.92 -5.09
CA ILE A 245 5.12 -16.57 -4.24
C ILE A 245 4.83 -18.00 -4.72
N LEU A 246 4.73 -18.23 -6.04
CA LEU A 246 4.50 -19.55 -6.63
C LEU A 246 5.71 -20.50 -6.44
N ALA A 247 6.92 -20.04 -6.76
CA ALA A 247 8.12 -20.88 -6.83
C ALA A 247 8.53 -21.47 -5.46
N VAL A 248 8.21 -20.78 -4.37
CA VAL A 248 8.62 -21.18 -3.03
C VAL A 248 7.51 -21.86 -2.24
N ARG A 249 6.24 -21.49 -2.45
CA ARG A 249 5.16 -21.93 -1.54
C ARG A 249 4.64 -23.34 -1.81
N ALA A 250 4.79 -23.88 -3.02
CA ALA A 250 4.39 -25.26 -3.33
C ALA A 250 5.44 -26.31 -2.92
N THR A 251 6.71 -25.93 -2.80
CA THR A 251 7.82 -26.84 -2.44
C THR A 251 8.12 -26.85 -0.93
N PHE A 252 7.86 -25.72 -0.24
CA PHE A 252 8.24 -25.56 1.16
C PHE A 252 7.35 -26.34 2.13
N VAL A 253 6.04 -26.15 2.07
CA VAL A 253 5.11 -26.54 3.14
C VAL A 253 5.01 -28.07 3.31
N PHE A 254 5.16 -28.81 2.22
CA PHE A 254 5.08 -30.28 2.25
C PHE A 254 6.44 -30.97 2.16
N ARG A 255 7.56 -30.23 2.04
CA ARG A 255 8.90 -30.77 1.72
C ARG A 255 8.87 -31.78 0.57
N ARG A 256 7.96 -31.57 -0.39
CA ARG A 256 7.71 -32.41 -1.57
C ARG A 256 7.88 -31.56 -2.83
N PRO A 257 8.24 -32.16 -3.98
CA PRO A 257 8.25 -31.43 -5.24
C PRO A 257 6.86 -30.88 -5.56
N ALA A 258 6.81 -29.65 -6.07
CA ALA A 258 5.55 -28.96 -6.38
C ALA A 258 4.78 -29.71 -7.47
N ILE A 259 3.54 -30.09 -7.17
CA ILE A 259 2.61 -30.63 -8.17
C ILE A 259 1.77 -29.46 -8.69
N PHE A 260 1.97 -29.12 -9.97
CA PHE A 260 1.21 -28.05 -10.63
C PHE A 260 -0.16 -28.55 -11.07
N THR A 261 -1.11 -28.58 -10.13
CA THR A 261 -2.51 -28.94 -10.41
C THR A 261 -3.22 -27.80 -11.17
N ARG A 262 -4.29 -28.12 -11.92
CA ARG A 262 -5.11 -27.11 -12.61
C ARG A 262 -5.63 -26.03 -11.64
N PRO A 263 -6.17 -26.36 -10.44
CA PRO A 263 -6.57 -25.35 -9.46
C PRO A 263 -5.41 -24.46 -8.99
N LEU A 264 -4.21 -25.01 -8.80
CA LEU A 264 -3.03 -24.23 -8.40
C LEU A 264 -2.57 -23.24 -9.47
N ILE A 265 -2.54 -23.68 -10.74
CA ILE A 265 -2.19 -22.81 -11.87
C ILE A 265 -3.23 -21.69 -12.02
N PHE A 266 -4.52 -22.04 -11.98
CA PHE A 266 -5.61 -21.07 -12.06
C PHE A 266 -5.55 -20.06 -10.91
N ALA A 267 -5.47 -20.52 -9.66
CA ALA A 267 -5.37 -19.68 -8.47
C ALA A 267 -4.19 -18.72 -8.56
N THR A 268 -3.02 -19.20 -9.02
CA THR A 268 -1.84 -18.36 -9.16
C THR A 268 -2.03 -17.30 -10.23
N GLY A 269 -2.49 -17.69 -11.41
CA GLY A 269 -2.73 -16.74 -12.52
C GLY A 269 -3.75 -15.68 -12.12
N PHE A 270 -4.86 -16.11 -11.51
CA PHE A 270 -5.92 -15.23 -11.03
C PHE A 270 -5.42 -14.26 -9.96
N MET A 271 -4.75 -14.74 -8.91
CA MET A 271 -4.26 -13.87 -7.82
C MET A 271 -3.10 -12.96 -8.27
N THR A 272 -2.28 -13.41 -9.22
CA THR A 272 -1.25 -12.57 -9.86
C THR A 272 -1.91 -11.42 -10.62
N PHE A 273 -2.90 -11.74 -11.45
CA PHE A 273 -3.63 -10.73 -12.22
C PHE A 273 -4.36 -9.74 -11.30
N PHE A 274 -5.05 -10.24 -10.27
CA PHE A 274 -5.70 -9.40 -9.26
C PHE A 274 -4.70 -8.47 -8.57
N SER A 275 -3.51 -8.97 -8.21
CA SER A 275 -2.45 -8.16 -7.58
C SER A 275 -1.95 -7.04 -8.49
N VAL A 276 -1.84 -7.28 -9.81
CA VAL A 276 -1.54 -6.24 -10.80
C VAL A 276 -2.62 -5.16 -10.78
N VAL A 277 -3.89 -5.54 -10.73
CA VAL A 277 -5.00 -4.57 -10.69
C VAL A 277 -5.02 -3.78 -9.38
N ILE A 278 -4.70 -4.40 -8.23
CA ILE A 278 -4.52 -3.68 -6.95
C ILE A 278 -3.39 -2.65 -7.06
N ALA A 279 -2.28 -3.00 -7.72
CA ALA A 279 -1.18 -2.06 -7.93
C ALA A 279 -1.61 -0.87 -8.81
N LEU A 280 -2.42 -1.08 -9.84
CA LEU A 280 -2.99 0.01 -10.64
C LEU A 280 -3.98 0.87 -9.82
N PHE A 281 -4.84 0.24 -9.01
CA PHE A 281 -5.78 0.94 -8.15
C PHE A 281 -5.09 1.80 -7.09
N LYS A 282 -3.95 1.34 -6.56
CA LYS A 282 -3.13 2.08 -5.58
C LYS A 282 -2.70 3.45 -6.13
N ASP A 283 -2.39 3.53 -7.42
CA ASP A 283 -1.90 4.77 -8.05
C ASP A 283 -3.02 5.82 -8.25
N ILE A 284 -4.30 5.45 -8.11
CA ILE A 284 -5.43 6.38 -8.30
C ILE A 284 -5.47 7.43 -7.18
N PRO A 285 -5.56 7.08 -5.88
CA PRO A 285 -5.53 8.07 -4.80
C PRO A 285 -4.19 8.82 -4.68
N ASP A 286 -3.13 8.26 -5.28
CA ASP A 286 -1.76 8.80 -5.25
C ASP A 286 -1.47 9.78 -6.41
N ILE A 287 -2.45 10.05 -7.28
CA ILE A 287 -2.27 10.83 -8.53
C ILE A 287 -1.69 12.23 -8.33
N GLU A 288 -2.08 12.92 -7.25
CA GLU A 288 -1.66 14.30 -6.99
C GLU A 288 -0.19 14.35 -6.56
N GLY A 289 0.21 13.51 -5.60
CA GLY A 289 1.62 13.38 -5.21
C GLY A 289 2.48 12.91 -6.38
N ASP A 290 2.02 11.92 -7.15
CA ASP A 290 2.77 11.46 -8.33
C ASP A 290 2.98 12.60 -9.35
N ARG A 291 1.97 13.45 -9.58
CA ARG A 291 2.08 14.61 -10.48
C ARG A 291 3.09 15.63 -9.98
N ILE A 292 3.02 16.02 -8.70
CA ILE A 292 3.91 17.02 -8.09
C ILE A 292 5.38 16.59 -8.19
N PHE A 293 5.65 15.31 -7.97
CA PHE A 293 7.00 14.74 -8.01
C PHE A 293 7.42 14.22 -9.41
N GLY A 294 6.67 14.56 -10.47
CA GLY A 294 7.03 14.24 -11.85
C GLY A 294 6.91 12.76 -12.24
N ILE A 295 6.24 11.95 -11.43
CA ILE A 295 6.01 10.53 -11.69
C ILE A 295 4.88 10.39 -12.70
N ARG A 296 5.20 9.94 -13.91
CA ARG A 296 4.23 9.73 -14.99
C ARG A 296 3.53 8.36 -14.88
N SER A 297 2.85 8.09 -13.76
CA SER A 297 2.07 6.86 -13.54
C SER A 297 0.89 6.74 -14.51
N PHE A 298 0.29 5.55 -14.59
CA PHE A 298 -0.83 5.29 -15.51
C PHE A 298 -2.02 6.20 -15.21
N SER A 299 -2.32 6.39 -13.92
CA SER A 299 -3.34 7.31 -13.40
C SER A 299 -3.06 8.76 -13.77
N VAL A 300 -1.80 9.22 -13.70
CA VAL A 300 -1.42 10.58 -14.12
C VAL A 300 -1.61 10.80 -15.62
N ARG A 301 -1.30 9.78 -16.45
CA ARG A 301 -1.37 9.90 -17.93
C ARG A 301 -2.80 9.84 -18.48
N LEU A 302 -3.60 8.89 -18.00
CA LEU A 302 -4.96 8.66 -18.53
C LEU A 302 -6.06 9.36 -17.73
N GLY A 303 -5.76 9.73 -16.49
CA GLY A 303 -6.70 10.33 -15.57
C GLY A 303 -7.43 9.31 -14.69
N GLN A 304 -7.71 9.74 -13.47
CA GLN A 304 -8.36 9.00 -12.39
C GLN A 304 -9.61 8.22 -12.82
N LYS A 305 -10.58 8.89 -13.47
CA LYS A 305 -11.86 8.27 -13.86
C LYS A 305 -11.68 7.13 -14.87
N LYS A 306 -10.80 7.29 -15.85
CA LYS A 306 -10.55 6.26 -16.86
C LYS A 306 -9.87 5.05 -16.24
N VAL A 307 -8.81 5.28 -15.45
CA VAL A 307 -8.07 4.19 -14.79
C VAL A 307 -8.94 3.43 -13.80
N PHE A 308 -9.81 4.11 -13.06
CA PHE A 308 -10.78 3.46 -12.17
C PHE A 308 -11.63 2.44 -12.91
N TRP A 309 -12.29 2.83 -14.00
CA TRP A 309 -13.16 1.93 -14.76
C TRP A 309 -12.39 0.85 -15.52
N ILE A 310 -11.15 1.13 -15.97
CA ILE A 310 -10.26 0.09 -16.51
C ILE A 310 -10.00 -0.98 -15.45
N CYS A 311 -9.64 -0.57 -14.23
CA CYS A 311 -9.34 -1.52 -13.16
C CYS A 311 -10.57 -2.33 -12.74
N VAL A 312 -11.74 -1.70 -12.62
CA VAL A 312 -13.02 -2.41 -12.39
C VAL A 312 -13.27 -3.42 -13.50
N GLY A 313 -13.16 -3.01 -14.77
CA GLY A 313 -13.36 -3.91 -15.91
C GLY A 313 -12.38 -5.08 -15.96
N LEU A 314 -11.12 -4.87 -15.58
CA LEU A 314 -10.15 -5.96 -15.47
C LEU A 314 -10.55 -6.95 -14.37
N LEU A 315 -11.00 -6.49 -13.20
CA LEU A 315 -11.47 -7.39 -12.14
C LEU A 315 -12.75 -8.16 -12.54
N GLU A 316 -13.72 -7.50 -13.18
CA GLU A 316 -14.92 -8.15 -13.72
C GLU A 316 -14.58 -9.23 -14.77
N MET A 317 -13.59 -8.95 -15.62
CA MET A 317 -13.05 -9.93 -16.57
C MET A 317 -12.43 -11.12 -15.84
N ALA A 318 -11.62 -10.88 -14.81
CA ALA A 318 -11.02 -11.94 -14.01
C ALA A 318 -12.09 -12.83 -13.36
N TYR A 319 -13.13 -12.23 -12.77
CA TYR A 319 -14.26 -12.98 -12.21
C TYR A 319 -15.03 -13.77 -13.27
N SER A 320 -15.24 -13.21 -14.46
CA SER A 320 -15.87 -13.91 -15.57
C SER A 320 -15.06 -15.14 -15.97
N VAL A 321 -13.73 -15.02 -16.07
CA VAL A 321 -12.82 -16.16 -16.32
C VAL A 321 -12.89 -17.19 -15.21
N ALA A 322 -12.98 -16.76 -13.95
CA ALA A 322 -13.13 -17.66 -12.80
C ALA A 322 -14.44 -18.47 -12.84
N VAL A 323 -15.56 -17.82 -13.18
CA VAL A 323 -16.85 -18.47 -13.36
C VAL A 323 -16.79 -19.50 -14.50
N LEU A 324 -16.18 -19.15 -15.64
CA LEU A 324 -15.99 -20.07 -16.75
C LEU A 324 -15.11 -21.27 -16.35
N MET A 325 -14.03 -21.03 -15.61
CA MET A 325 -13.18 -22.11 -15.08
C MET A 325 -13.98 -23.04 -14.17
N GLY A 326 -14.77 -22.49 -13.24
CA GLY A 326 -15.65 -23.26 -12.36
C GLY A 326 -16.64 -24.14 -13.12
N ALA A 327 -17.18 -23.66 -14.24
CA ALA A 327 -18.09 -24.43 -15.08
C ALA A 327 -17.44 -25.69 -15.70
N THR A 328 -16.13 -25.68 -15.90
CA THR A 328 -15.37 -26.85 -16.41
C THR A 328 -15.08 -27.90 -15.35
N SER A 329 -15.31 -27.62 -14.06
CA SER A 329 -15.07 -28.59 -12.98
C SER A 329 -16.03 -29.78 -13.07
N SER A 330 -15.53 -30.98 -12.82
CA SER A 330 -16.36 -32.20 -12.74
C SER A 330 -17.05 -32.35 -11.38
N SER A 331 -16.46 -31.80 -10.32
CA SER A 331 -17.01 -31.82 -8.96
C SER A 331 -18.13 -30.80 -8.82
N LEU A 332 -19.34 -31.26 -8.47
CA LEU A 332 -20.49 -30.38 -8.29
C LEU A 332 -20.22 -29.33 -7.21
N TRP A 333 -19.57 -29.72 -6.11
CA TRP A 333 -19.20 -28.82 -5.02
C TRP A 333 -18.25 -27.69 -5.46
N SER A 334 -17.16 -28.07 -6.12
CA SER A 334 -16.15 -27.13 -6.64
C SER A 334 -16.76 -26.21 -7.70
N LYS A 335 -17.61 -26.76 -8.58
CA LYS A 335 -18.36 -26.01 -9.59
C LYS A 335 -19.28 -24.97 -8.96
N THR A 336 -20.15 -25.38 -8.05
CA THR A 336 -21.12 -24.47 -7.43
C THR A 336 -20.43 -23.41 -6.58
N ALA A 337 -19.44 -23.79 -5.77
CA ALA A 337 -18.66 -22.86 -4.95
C ALA A 337 -17.95 -21.81 -5.81
N THR A 338 -17.25 -22.24 -6.87
CA THR A 338 -16.50 -21.34 -7.76
C THR A 338 -17.44 -20.41 -8.54
N ILE A 339 -18.52 -20.94 -9.15
CA ILE A 339 -19.46 -20.12 -9.93
C ILE A 339 -20.19 -19.13 -9.02
N ALA A 340 -20.78 -19.60 -7.92
CA ALA A 340 -21.57 -18.74 -7.05
C ALA A 340 -20.69 -17.71 -6.34
N GLY A 341 -19.54 -18.12 -5.80
CA GLY A 341 -18.62 -17.24 -5.09
C GLY A 341 -18.13 -16.08 -5.96
N HIS A 342 -17.55 -16.36 -7.13
CA HIS A 342 -17.03 -15.31 -8.01
C HIS A 342 -18.14 -14.46 -8.63
N SER A 343 -19.32 -15.03 -8.92
CA SER A 343 -20.48 -14.25 -9.39
C SER A 343 -20.99 -13.26 -8.34
N ILE A 344 -21.04 -13.69 -7.07
CA ILE A 344 -21.42 -12.82 -5.95
C ILE A 344 -20.39 -11.70 -5.79
N LEU A 345 -19.09 -12.02 -5.80
CA LEU A 345 -18.02 -11.02 -5.65
C LEU A 345 -17.98 -10.03 -6.83
N ALA A 346 -18.21 -10.49 -8.05
CA ALA A 346 -18.42 -9.64 -9.22
C ALA A 346 -19.61 -8.69 -9.04
N ALA A 347 -20.79 -9.21 -8.64
CA ALA A 347 -21.97 -8.38 -8.42
C ALA A 347 -21.74 -7.32 -7.32
N ILE A 348 -21.07 -7.69 -6.22
CA ILE A 348 -20.72 -6.75 -5.14
C ILE A 348 -19.73 -5.69 -5.65
N LEU A 349 -18.70 -6.09 -6.42
CA LEU A 349 -17.73 -5.16 -7.03
C LEU A 349 -18.45 -4.14 -7.92
N TRP A 350 -19.25 -4.61 -8.87
CA TRP A 350 -19.98 -3.76 -9.81
C TRP A 350 -20.90 -2.77 -9.10
N ASN A 351 -21.68 -3.25 -8.12
CA ASN A 351 -22.60 -2.40 -7.36
C ASN A 351 -21.86 -1.35 -6.55
N SER A 352 -20.77 -1.74 -5.90
CA SER A 352 -19.95 -0.83 -5.12
C SER A 352 -19.30 0.22 -6.02
N ALA A 353 -18.73 -0.18 -7.16
CA ALA A 353 -18.03 0.70 -8.10
C ALA A 353 -18.92 1.82 -8.66
N ARG A 354 -20.20 1.52 -8.96
CA ARG A 354 -21.17 2.52 -9.46
C ARG A 354 -21.50 3.61 -8.45
N SER A 355 -21.33 3.33 -7.16
CA SER A 355 -21.67 4.28 -6.08
C SER A 355 -20.52 5.19 -5.66
N VAL A 356 -19.31 4.98 -6.21
CA VAL A 356 -18.12 5.74 -5.81
C VAL A 356 -18.13 7.13 -6.42
N ASP A 357 -18.08 8.15 -5.56
CA ASP A 357 -17.75 9.51 -5.97
C ASP A 357 -16.26 9.61 -6.34
N LEU A 358 -16.00 9.65 -7.65
CA LEU A 358 -14.66 9.76 -8.21
C LEU A 358 -14.07 11.18 -8.11
N THR A 359 -14.73 12.13 -7.47
CA THR A 359 -14.14 13.44 -7.15
C THR A 359 -13.54 13.46 -5.74
N SER A 360 -14.02 12.58 -4.85
CA SER A 360 -13.56 12.48 -3.48
C SER A 360 -12.39 11.50 -3.32
N LYS A 361 -11.21 12.02 -2.96
CA LYS A 361 -10.04 11.19 -2.62
C LYS A 361 -10.34 10.19 -1.50
N ALA A 362 -11.15 10.59 -0.52
CA ALA A 362 -11.55 9.71 0.57
C ALA A 362 -12.44 8.55 0.08
N ALA A 363 -13.39 8.81 -0.80
CA ALA A 363 -14.23 7.77 -1.40
C ALA A 363 -13.41 6.77 -2.22
N ILE A 364 -12.47 7.26 -3.03
CA ILE A 364 -11.56 6.42 -3.83
C ILE A 364 -10.65 5.58 -2.92
N THR A 365 -10.10 6.18 -1.86
CA THR A 365 -9.25 5.45 -0.91
C THR A 365 -10.05 4.38 -0.16
N SER A 366 -11.29 4.68 0.22
CA SER A 366 -12.21 3.71 0.82
C SER A 366 -12.51 2.55 -0.15
N PHE A 367 -12.77 2.86 -1.42
CA PHE A 367 -12.97 1.84 -2.45
C PHE A 367 -11.71 0.99 -2.69
N TYR A 368 -10.53 1.60 -2.71
CA TYR A 368 -9.26 0.87 -2.76
C TYR A 368 -9.12 -0.13 -1.60
N MET A 369 -9.46 0.27 -0.38
CA MET A 369 -9.47 -0.64 0.78
C MET A 369 -10.55 -1.71 0.66
N PHE A 370 -11.67 -1.42 -0.02
CA PHE A 370 -12.68 -2.43 -0.35
C PHE A 370 -12.16 -3.46 -1.38
N ILE A 371 -11.39 -3.06 -2.39
CA ILE A 371 -10.73 -4.00 -3.31
C ILE A 371 -9.81 -4.98 -2.56
N TRP A 372 -9.09 -4.53 -1.54
CA TRP A 372 -8.33 -5.41 -0.66
C TRP A 372 -9.20 -6.44 0.07
N LYS A 373 -10.41 -6.06 0.50
CA LYS A 373 -11.37 -7.01 1.12
C LYS A 373 -11.83 -8.07 0.13
N LEU A 374 -12.08 -7.69 -1.11
CA LEU A 374 -12.38 -8.66 -2.18
C LEU A 374 -11.20 -9.61 -2.37
N PHE A 375 -9.98 -9.09 -2.44
CA PHE A 375 -8.77 -9.91 -2.54
C PHE A 375 -8.59 -10.90 -1.36
N TYR A 376 -9.00 -10.53 -0.15
CA TYR A 376 -9.03 -11.46 0.98
C TYR A 376 -10.08 -12.55 0.81
N ALA A 377 -11.27 -12.19 0.31
CA ALA A 377 -12.32 -13.16 0.03
C ALA A 377 -11.87 -14.20 -1.00
N GLU A 378 -11.08 -13.80 -2.00
CA GLU A 378 -10.49 -14.73 -2.97
C GLU A 378 -9.60 -15.79 -2.31
N TYR A 379 -8.79 -15.42 -1.32
CA TYR A 379 -7.98 -16.39 -0.58
C TYR A 379 -8.83 -17.38 0.23
N LEU A 380 -10.06 -17.02 0.60
CA LEU A 380 -10.99 -17.94 1.26
C LEU A 380 -11.70 -18.84 0.24
N LEU A 381 -11.95 -18.34 -0.97
CA LEU A 381 -12.70 -19.02 -2.02
C LEU A 381 -11.84 -20.03 -2.81
N ILE A 382 -10.60 -19.66 -3.15
CA ILE A 382 -9.69 -20.47 -3.97
C ILE A 382 -9.48 -21.91 -3.45
N PRO A 383 -9.28 -22.16 -2.14
CA PRO A 383 -9.10 -23.52 -1.64
C PRO A 383 -10.32 -24.43 -1.83
N LEU A 384 -11.50 -23.87 -2.12
CA LEU A 384 -12.74 -24.60 -2.38
C LEU A 384 -12.87 -25.01 -3.86
N ALA A 385 -12.08 -24.43 -4.76
CA ALA A 385 -12.10 -24.69 -6.21
C ALA A 385 -11.30 -25.94 -6.63
N ARG A 386 -11.22 -26.95 -5.75
CA ARG A 386 -10.46 -28.19 -5.98
C ARG A 386 -11.08 -29.13 -7.00
#